data_AF-A0A539DIM3-F1
#
_entry.id   AF-A0A539DIM3-F1
#
_cell.length_a   1.000
_cell.length_b   1.000
_cell.length_c   1.000
_cell.angle_alpha   90.00
_cell.angle_beta   90.00
_cell.angle_gamma   90.00
#
_symmetry.space_group_name_H-M   'P 1'
#
loop_
_entity.id
_entity.type
_entity.pdbx_description
1 polymer ?
#
loop_
_entity_poly.entity_id
_entity_poly.type
_entity_poly.pdbx_seq_one_letter_code
_entity_poly.pdbx_strand_id
1 'polypeptide(L)'
;GAVPVKVIGGGPTGVFGDELNLTATGVVTFVPGPEADDGGFNIAGSQPVSYDEVEDANVNLAGFGLIAQGTNADDDITVVGLGVASFDLSVNAGPAITYSNATSFVVIQALSGDDDVDVEQGVAAFAVSFTLVGGPSTTSGGDILTLTGTLATESFSYSPTGIGTGFIVLAGGTSVSFSGTEQAVIEGFGGSDDVTHATLIGVHQVTYTPGSASDAGTILTREAGAGVSAPVAT
;
A
#
# COMPACT_ATOMS: atom_id res chain seq x y z
N GLY A 1 -10.02 31.04 18.37
CA GLY A 1 -9.51 29.97 17.51
C GLY A 1 -10.57 28.91 17.41
N ALA A 2 -10.67 28.22 16.28
CA ALA A 2 -11.53 27.04 16.20
C ALA A 2 -10.94 25.91 17.07
N VAL A 3 -11.81 25.07 17.61
CA VAL A 3 -11.46 24.02 18.58
C VAL A 3 -11.30 22.70 17.83
N PRO A 4 -10.25 21.90 18.07
CA PRO A 4 -10.15 20.54 17.57
C PRO A 4 -11.39 19.71 17.91
N VAL A 5 -11.77 18.79 17.03
CA VAL A 5 -12.93 17.91 17.26
C VAL A 5 -12.41 16.58 17.79
N LYS A 6 -12.85 16.17 18.98
CA LYS A 6 -12.71 14.79 19.46
C LYS A 6 -14.07 14.13 19.41
N VAL A 7 -14.15 13.01 18.69
CA VAL A 7 -15.29 12.11 18.64
C VAL A 7 -15.00 10.95 19.59
N ILE A 8 -16.02 10.55 20.35
CA ILE A 8 -16.04 9.30 21.12
C ILE A 8 -17.26 8.55 20.60
N GLY A 9 -17.09 7.38 19.99
CA GLY A 9 -18.25 6.57 19.58
C GLY A 9 -18.99 6.04 20.80
N GLY A 10 -18.25 5.50 21.77
CA GLY A 10 -18.78 4.97 23.02
C GLY A 10 -18.50 3.48 23.12
N GLY A 11 -19.43 2.66 23.64
CA GLY A 11 -19.17 1.22 23.77
C GLY A 11 -19.84 0.32 22.72
N PRO A 12 -19.32 0.16 21.49
CA PRO A 12 -19.72 -0.94 20.61
C PRO A 12 -18.62 -1.99 20.37
N THR A 13 -18.73 -3.12 21.08
CA THR A 13 -17.95 -4.33 20.77
C THR A 13 -18.65 -5.18 19.68
N GLY A 14 -18.33 -4.95 18.41
CA GLY A 14 -18.19 -6.01 17.41
C GLY A 14 -19.39 -6.50 16.59
N VAL A 15 -20.50 -5.76 16.45
CA VAL A 15 -21.58 -6.14 15.47
C VAL A 15 -22.30 -4.95 14.83
N PHE A 16 -22.53 -3.87 15.59
CA PHE A 16 -22.96 -2.56 15.10
C PHE A 16 -22.12 -1.54 15.86
N GLY A 17 -21.50 -0.62 15.14
CA GLY A 17 -20.60 0.38 15.72
C GLY A 17 -20.97 1.80 15.34
N ASP A 18 -20.22 2.74 15.89
CA ASP A 18 -20.27 4.13 15.51
C ASP A 18 -19.54 4.35 14.18
N GLU A 19 -20.10 5.24 13.37
CA GLU A 19 -19.59 5.51 12.03
C GLU A 19 -19.22 6.99 11.90
N LEU A 20 -17.93 7.26 11.68
CA LEU A 20 -17.44 8.61 11.45
C LEU A 20 -17.50 8.97 9.96
N ASN A 21 -18.36 9.93 9.62
CA ASN A 21 -18.50 10.43 8.26
C ASN A 21 -17.77 11.77 8.07
N LEU A 22 -16.80 11.81 7.14
CA LEU A 22 -16.02 13.00 6.81
C LEU A 22 -16.11 13.33 5.31
N THR A 23 -16.09 14.63 5.00
CA THR A 23 -15.93 15.13 3.64
C THR A 23 -14.73 16.07 3.60
N ALA A 24 -13.78 15.76 2.73
CA ALA A 24 -12.56 16.51 2.58
C ALA A 24 -12.83 17.90 1.97
N THR A 25 -12.15 18.90 2.52
CA THR A 25 -12.08 20.26 1.98
C THR A 25 -10.65 20.64 1.56
N GLY A 26 -9.73 19.69 1.68
CA GLY A 26 -8.31 19.77 1.38
C GLY A 26 -7.69 18.37 1.49
N VAL A 27 -6.37 18.28 1.33
CA VAL A 27 -5.63 17.01 1.48
C VAL A 27 -5.91 16.40 2.85
N VAL A 28 -6.21 15.10 2.88
CA VAL A 28 -6.46 14.35 4.11
C VAL A 28 -5.19 13.62 4.52
N THR A 29 -4.82 13.72 5.79
CA THR A 29 -3.83 12.86 6.41
C THR A 29 -4.53 12.00 7.46
N PHE A 30 -4.52 10.68 7.29
CA PHE A 30 -4.96 9.71 8.27
C PHE A 30 -3.78 9.30 9.16
N VAL A 31 -4.04 9.15 10.46
CA VAL A 31 -3.08 8.67 11.45
C VAL A 31 -3.80 7.63 12.33
N PRO A 32 -3.36 6.36 12.35
CA PRO A 32 -3.87 5.39 13.31
C PRO A 32 -3.49 5.81 14.73
N GLY A 33 -4.34 5.52 15.70
CA GLY A 33 -4.00 5.73 17.09
C GLY A 33 -3.36 4.47 17.71
N PRO A 34 -3.01 4.52 19.00
CA PRO A 34 -2.44 3.40 19.74
C PRO A 34 -3.38 2.22 20.01
N GLU A 35 -4.69 2.38 19.84
CA GLU A 35 -5.70 1.35 20.05
C GLU A 35 -6.36 0.97 18.70
N ALA A 36 -7.11 -0.14 18.68
CA ALA A 36 -7.68 -0.65 17.44
C ALA A 36 -8.83 0.22 16.89
N ASP A 37 -9.41 1.07 17.72
CA ASP A 37 -10.62 1.85 17.48
C ASP A 37 -10.38 3.35 17.70
N ASP A 38 -9.12 3.78 17.63
CA ASP A 38 -8.73 5.19 17.74
C ASP A 38 -7.87 5.66 16.56
N GLY A 39 -7.76 6.99 16.44
CA GLY A 39 -7.00 7.61 15.37
C GLY A 39 -7.44 9.03 15.06
N GLY A 40 -7.09 9.51 13.88
CA GLY A 40 -7.51 10.84 13.48
C GLY A 40 -7.22 11.21 12.03
N PHE A 41 -7.86 12.31 11.65
CA PHE A 41 -7.80 12.91 10.34
C PHE A 41 -7.40 14.37 10.46
N ASN A 42 -6.30 14.73 9.80
CA ASN A 42 -5.96 16.12 9.55
C ASN A 42 -6.35 16.48 8.12
N ILE A 43 -7.35 17.35 7.96
CA ILE A 43 -7.80 17.83 6.66
C ILE A 43 -7.24 19.23 6.44
N ALA A 44 -6.39 19.41 5.44
CA ALA A 44 -5.71 20.67 5.18
C ALA A 44 -6.71 21.83 5.05
N GLY A 45 -6.53 22.87 5.87
CA GLY A 45 -7.44 24.02 5.93
C GLY A 45 -8.65 23.86 6.86
N SER A 46 -8.82 22.69 7.49
CA SER A 46 -9.84 22.41 8.52
C SER A 46 -9.21 22.18 9.90
N GLN A 47 -10.05 22.05 10.93
CA GLN A 47 -9.58 21.57 12.24
C GLN A 47 -9.38 20.05 12.20
N PRO A 48 -8.39 19.51 12.92
CA PRO A 48 -8.20 18.07 13.01
C PRO A 48 -9.37 17.42 13.75
N VAL A 49 -9.67 16.19 13.32
CA VAL A 49 -10.66 15.31 13.95
C VAL A 49 -9.90 14.13 14.51
N SER A 50 -9.97 13.90 15.82
CA SER A 50 -9.53 12.64 16.44
C SER A 50 -10.74 11.83 16.85
N TYR A 51 -10.64 10.52 16.80
CA TYR A 51 -11.65 9.60 17.28
C TYR A 51 -11.06 8.53 18.20
N ASP A 52 -11.95 7.87 18.92
CA ASP A 52 -11.68 6.90 19.97
C ASP A 52 -13.00 6.12 20.15
N GLU A 53 -12.91 4.80 20.32
CA GLU A 53 -14.04 3.86 20.28
C GLU A 53 -14.95 4.06 19.04
N VAL A 54 -14.38 4.10 17.83
CA VAL A 54 -15.13 4.16 16.55
C VAL A 54 -14.76 2.97 15.67
N GLU A 55 -15.77 2.20 15.23
CA GLU A 55 -15.57 0.93 14.51
C GLU A 55 -15.58 1.08 12.99
N ASP A 56 -16.07 2.21 12.47
CA ASP A 56 -16.14 2.46 11.02
C ASP A 56 -15.95 3.96 10.70
N ALA A 57 -15.35 4.24 9.54
CA ALA A 57 -15.25 5.60 9.03
C ALA A 57 -15.38 5.66 7.52
N ASN A 58 -16.15 6.65 7.07
CA ASN A 58 -16.37 6.96 5.66
C ASN A 58 -15.80 8.34 5.33
N VAL A 59 -14.78 8.36 4.46
CA VAL A 59 -14.09 9.59 4.05
C VAL A 59 -14.29 9.85 2.57
N ASN A 60 -15.12 10.84 2.25
CA ASN A 60 -15.20 11.36 0.89
C ASN A 60 -14.04 12.32 0.62
N LEU A 61 -13.06 11.90 -0.18
CA LEU A 61 -11.90 12.71 -0.57
C LEU A 61 -12.27 13.89 -1.47
N ALA A 62 -13.44 13.89 -2.11
CA ALA A 62 -13.90 14.95 -3.00
C ALA A 62 -12.84 15.38 -4.06
N GLY A 63 -12.00 14.43 -4.51
CA GLY A 63 -10.91 14.67 -5.44
C GLY A 63 -9.65 15.32 -4.85
N PHE A 64 -9.56 15.49 -3.53
CA PHE A 64 -8.32 15.83 -2.84
C PHE A 64 -7.45 14.59 -2.63
N GLY A 65 -6.17 14.81 -2.31
CA GLY A 65 -5.23 13.73 -2.03
C GLY A 65 -5.38 13.14 -0.63
N LEU A 66 -4.89 11.92 -0.46
CA LEU A 66 -4.79 11.20 0.82
C LEU A 66 -3.33 10.88 1.14
N ILE A 67 -2.98 11.02 2.42
CA ILE A 67 -1.76 10.49 3.02
C ILE A 67 -2.19 9.59 4.17
N ALA A 68 -2.10 8.28 4.01
CA ALA A 68 -2.32 7.32 5.08
C ALA A 68 -0.98 6.98 5.73
N GLN A 69 -0.88 7.14 7.05
CA GLN A 69 0.31 6.78 7.81
C GLN A 69 0.13 5.41 8.48
N GLY A 70 1.21 4.64 8.54
CA GLY A 70 1.42 3.57 9.49
C GLY A 70 1.83 4.12 10.86
N THR A 71 2.48 3.28 11.65
CA THR A 71 3.03 3.54 12.98
C THR A 71 4.56 3.60 12.92
N ASN A 72 5.29 3.31 14.01
CA ASN A 72 6.74 3.10 13.94
C ASN A 72 7.09 1.66 14.36
N ALA A 73 6.10 0.78 14.28
CA ALA A 73 6.22 -0.65 14.46
C ALA A 73 5.87 -1.32 13.13
N ASP A 74 6.15 -2.61 13.04
CA ASP A 74 5.76 -3.45 11.90
C ASP A 74 4.24 -3.38 11.71
N ASP A 75 3.81 -2.83 10.57
CA ASP A 75 2.40 -2.62 10.26
C ASP A 75 1.87 -3.61 9.21
N ASP A 76 0.66 -4.13 9.47
CA ASP A 76 -0.18 -4.77 8.44
C ASP A 76 -1.07 -3.70 7.80
N ILE A 77 -0.80 -3.29 6.55
CA ILE A 77 -1.57 -2.28 5.83
C ILE A 77 -2.31 -2.92 4.65
N THR A 78 -3.63 -2.97 4.72
CA THR A 78 -4.45 -3.59 3.68
C THR A 78 -5.28 -2.55 2.94
N VAL A 79 -5.32 -2.63 1.62
CA VAL A 79 -6.18 -1.85 0.73
C VAL A 79 -7.03 -2.79 -0.11
N VAL A 80 -8.35 -2.59 -0.13
CA VAL A 80 -9.27 -3.39 -0.96
C VAL A 80 -10.10 -2.50 -1.86
N GLY A 81 -9.98 -2.68 -3.17
CA GLY A 81 -10.75 -1.93 -4.16
C GLY A 81 -12.25 -2.21 -4.12
N LEU A 82 -13.07 -1.15 -4.00
CA LEU A 82 -14.53 -1.23 -3.97
C LEU A 82 -15.21 -0.70 -5.24
N GLY A 83 -14.50 0.11 -6.04
CA GLY A 83 -14.99 0.72 -7.27
C GLY A 83 -13.92 1.58 -7.91
N VAL A 84 -14.25 2.34 -8.95
CA VAL A 84 -13.25 3.06 -9.78
C VAL A 84 -12.27 3.91 -8.97
N ALA A 85 -12.77 4.66 -8.00
CA ALA A 85 -11.98 5.55 -7.14
C ALA A 85 -12.41 5.43 -5.67
N SER A 86 -12.74 4.20 -5.26
CA SER A 86 -13.15 3.89 -3.88
C SER A 86 -12.49 2.61 -3.41
N PHE A 87 -12.06 2.59 -2.15
CA PHE A 87 -11.39 1.46 -1.52
C PHE A 87 -11.55 1.52 -0.01
N ASP A 88 -11.42 0.37 0.64
CA ASP A 88 -11.18 0.30 2.08
C ASP A 88 -9.67 0.30 2.34
N LEU A 89 -9.25 0.97 3.41
CA LEU A 89 -7.88 0.89 3.92
C LEU A 89 -7.90 0.68 5.44
N SER A 90 -7.15 -0.31 5.91
CA SER A 90 -6.91 -0.56 7.33
C SER A 90 -5.41 -0.53 7.63
N VAL A 91 -5.07 -0.21 8.87
CA VAL A 91 -3.71 -0.32 9.42
C VAL A 91 -3.82 -1.14 10.70
N ASN A 92 -3.07 -2.25 10.77
CA ASN A 92 -3.09 -3.21 11.87
C ASN A 92 -4.50 -3.72 12.18
N ALA A 93 -4.85 -3.78 13.47
CA ALA A 93 -6.18 -4.11 13.95
C ALA A 93 -7.18 -2.94 13.86
N GLY A 94 -6.79 -1.83 13.21
CA GLY A 94 -7.61 -0.64 12.99
C GLY A 94 -8.89 -0.92 12.18
N PRO A 95 -9.88 -0.01 12.20
CA PRO A 95 -11.05 -0.14 11.35
C PRO A 95 -10.66 -0.09 9.87
N ALA A 96 -11.43 -0.77 9.03
CA ALA A 96 -11.34 -0.61 7.58
C ALA A 96 -12.06 0.70 7.20
N ILE A 97 -11.29 1.74 6.89
CA ILE A 97 -11.83 3.06 6.55
C ILE A 97 -12.17 3.08 5.07
N THR A 98 -13.42 3.35 4.72
CA THR A 98 -13.83 3.52 3.33
C THR A 98 -13.46 4.91 2.82
N TYR A 99 -12.63 4.96 1.79
CA TYR A 99 -12.31 6.17 1.04
C TYR A 99 -13.07 6.19 -0.29
N SER A 100 -13.64 7.34 -0.64
CA SER A 100 -14.36 7.53 -1.91
C SER A 100 -13.94 8.80 -2.63
N ASN A 101 -14.13 8.83 -3.96
CA ASN A 101 -13.71 9.93 -4.84
C ASN A 101 -12.19 10.20 -4.78
N ALA A 102 -11.39 9.13 -4.67
CA ALA A 102 -9.93 9.16 -4.68
C ALA A 102 -9.38 9.35 -6.11
N THR A 103 -9.62 10.53 -6.70
CA THR A 103 -9.20 10.86 -8.07
C THR A 103 -7.89 11.66 -8.14
N SER A 104 -7.23 11.84 -7.00
CA SER A 104 -5.93 12.52 -6.87
C SER A 104 -4.88 11.54 -6.33
N PHE A 105 -3.77 12.05 -5.81
CA PHE A 105 -2.72 11.21 -5.24
C PHE A 105 -3.20 10.51 -3.96
N VAL A 106 -2.79 9.25 -3.81
CA VAL A 106 -2.87 8.51 -2.55
C VAL A 106 -1.47 8.06 -2.17
N VAL A 107 -1.02 8.44 -0.97
CA VAL A 107 0.28 8.04 -0.43
C VAL A 107 0.04 7.15 0.78
N ILE A 108 0.70 6.01 0.81
CA ILE A 108 0.85 5.15 1.99
C ILE A 108 2.26 5.40 2.52
N GLN A 109 2.36 5.87 3.76
CA GLN A 109 3.63 6.04 4.47
C GLN A 109 3.67 5.00 5.57
N ALA A 110 4.33 3.87 5.35
CA ALA A 110 4.40 2.79 6.33
C ALA A 110 5.32 3.15 7.52
N LEU A 111 6.34 3.97 7.24
CA LEU A 111 7.24 4.65 8.17
C LEU A 111 8.42 3.82 8.65
N SER A 112 8.32 3.13 9.79
CA SER A 112 9.43 2.36 10.37
C SER A 112 8.88 1.06 10.88
N GLY A 113 9.61 -0.02 10.66
CA GLY A 113 9.11 -1.36 10.89
C GLY A 113 9.53 -2.23 9.71
N ASP A 114 9.17 -3.50 9.78
CA ASP A 114 9.07 -4.37 8.62
C ASP A 114 7.58 -4.44 8.25
N ASP A 115 7.16 -3.61 7.29
CA ASP A 115 5.73 -3.40 7.01
C ASP A 115 5.23 -4.30 5.88
N ASP A 116 4.07 -4.93 6.09
CA ASP A 116 3.36 -5.74 5.11
C ASP A 116 2.22 -4.91 4.47
N VAL A 117 2.39 -4.51 3.21
CA VAL A 117 1.43 -3.69 2.47
C VAL A 117 0.75 -4.49 1.38
N ASP A 118 -0.51 -4.82 1.58
CA ASP A 118 -1.35 -5.56 0.64
C ASP A 118 -2.29 -4.60 -0.11
N VAL A 119 -2.16 -4.55 -1.43
CA VAL A 119 -3.07 -3.83 -2.33
C VAL A 119 -3.85 -4.84 -3.14
N GLU A 120 -5.11 -5.04 -2.78
CA GLU A 120 -6.03 -5.92 -3.47
C GLU A 120 -6.89 -5.16 -4.48
N GLN A 121 -6.90 -5.66 -5.70
CA GLN A 121 -7.72 -5.09 -6.76
C GLN A 121 -9.21 -5.15 -6.40
N GLY A 122 -9.66 -6.21 -5.71
CA GLY A 122 -11.00 -6.40 -5.15
C GLY A 122 -12.12 -6.52 -6.19
N VAL A 123 -12.27 -5.48 -7.01
CA VAL A 123 -13.17 -5.40 -8.16
C VAL A 123 -12.41 -4.95 -9.40
N ALA A 124 -12.79 -5.49 -10.57
CA ALA A 124 -12.11 -5.21 -11.85
C ALA A 124 -12.12 -3.72 -12.27
N ALA A 125 -13.03 -2.91 -11.71
CA ALA A 125 -13.13 -1.49 -12.06
C ALA A 125 -12.19 -0.58 -11.26
N PHE A 126 -11.59 -1.05 -10.17
CA PHE A 126 -10.77 -0.21 -9.28
C PHE A 126 -9.47 0.23 -9.96
N ALA A 127 -9.19 1.53 -9.94
CA ALA A 127 -8.13 2.12 -10.76
C ALA A 127 -7.46 3.31 -10.03
N VAL A 128 -7.16 3.13 -8.75
CA VAL A 128 -6.42 4.12 -7.95
C VAL A 128 -4.92 3.90 -8.13
N SER A 129 -4.15 4.99 -8.10
CA SER A 129 -2.69 4.93 -8.13
C SER A 129 -2.14 5.28 -6.76
N PHE A 130 -1.30 4.40 -6.22
CA PHE A 130 -0.68 4.53 -4.91
C PHE A 130 0.79 4.92 -5.02
N THR A 131 1.25 5.73 -4.07
CA THR A 131 2.67 5.89 -3.76
C THR A 131 2.91 5.24 -2.40
N LEU A 132 3.67 4.14 -2.38
CA LEU A 132 4.13 3.51 -1.16
C LEU A 132 5.51 4.03 -0.79
N VAL A 133 5.64 4.49 0.46
CA VAL A 133 6.91 4.73 1.12
C VAL A 133 6.96 3.75 2.28
N GLY A 134 7.74 2.68 2.14
CA GLY A 134 7.94 1.66 3.17
C GLY A 134 8.64 2.28 4.37
N GLY A 135 9.96 2.31 4.36
CA GLY A 135 10.68 2.99 5.42
C GLY A 135 12.18 2.89 5.29
N PRO A 136 12.92 3.09 6.40
CA PRO A 136 14.29 2.65 6.51
C PRO A 136 14.38 1.13 6.43
N SER A 137 14.99 0.64 5.35
CA SER A 137 15.33 -0.79 5.14
C SER A 137 15.94 -1.45 6.38
N THR A 138 15.41 -2.62 6.76
CA THR A 138 16.01 -3.48 7.78
C THR A 138 16.73 -4.69 7.15
N THR A 139 17.61 -5.34 7.92
CA THR A 139 18.39 -6.49 7.44
C THR A 139 17.68 -7.85 7.52
N SER A 140 16.47 -7.93 8.07
CA SER A 140 15.69 -9.17 8.15
C SER A 140 14.20 -8.86 8.27
N GLY A 141 13.33 -9.47 7.46
CA GLY A 141 11.91 -9.08 7.43
C GLY A 141 11.71 -8.17 6.23
N GLY A 142 12.03 -6.89 6.36
CA GLY A 142 11.93 -5.88 5.31
C GLY A 142 10.50 -5.61 4.89
N ASP A 143 10.26 -4.46 4.26
CA ASP A 143 8.95 -4.06 3.81
C ASP A 143 8.52 -4.90 2.59
N ILE A 144 7.31 -5.44 2.65
CA ILE A 144 6.71 -6.27 1.59
C ILE A 144 5.55 -5.49 0.96
N LEU A 145 5.56 -5.37 -0.36
CA LEU A 145 4.41 -4.90 -1.14
C LEU A 145 3.81 -6.07 -1.91
N THR A 146 2.55 -6.40 -1.66
CA THR A 146 1.77 -7.32 -2.47
C THR A 146 0.77 -6.55 -3.33
N LEU A 147 0.74 -6.80 -4.64
CA LEU A 147 -0.36 -6.38 -5.51
C LEU A 147 -1.12 -7.63 -5.98
N THR A 148 -2.38 -7.74 -5.56
CA THR A 148 -3.26 -8.87 -5.88
C THR A 148 -4.29 -8.51 -6.93
N GLY A 149 -4.39 -9.32 -7.97
CA GLY A 149 -5.33 -9.22 -9.07
C GLY A 149 -6.76 -9.67 -8.76
N THR A 150 -7.49 -10.07 -9.79
CA THR A 150 -8.85 -10.63 -9.67
C THR A 150 -8.94 -12.04 -10.25
N LEU A 151 -10.16 -12.54 -10.53
CA LEU A 151 -10.34 -13.82 -11.25
C LEU A 151 -10.27 -13.65 -12.79
N ALA A 152 -10.02 -12.42 -13.27
CA ALA A 152 -9.95 -12.11 -14.70
C ALA A 152 -8.59 -12.50 -15.29
N THR A 153 -8.46 -12.39 -16.61
CA THR A 153 -7.14 -12.45 -17.27
C THR A 153 -6.51 -11.07 -17.19
N GLU A 154 -5.37 -10.98 -16.51
CA GLU A 154 -4.72 -9.73 -16.19
C GLU A 154 -3.27 -9.67 -16.68
N SER A 155 -2.76 -8.46 -16.81
CA SER A 155 -1.38 -8.23 -17.22
C SER A 155 -0.72 -7.26 -16.25
N PHE A 156 0.27 -7.76 -15.55
CA PHE A 156 1.08 -7.00 -14.62
C PHE A 156 2.38 -6.58 -15.29
N SER A 157 2.88 -5.41 -14.92
CA SER A 157 4.24 -5.01 -15.22
C SER A 157 4.96 -4.64 -13.92
N TYR A 158 6.15 -5.21 -13.76
CA TYR A 158 7.07 -4.90 -12.68
C TYR A 158 8.27 -4.17 -13.27
N SER A 159 8.50 -2.94 -12.83
CA SER A 159 9.54 -2.05 -13.36
C SER A 159 10.37 -1.46 -12.22
N PRO A 160 11.39 -2.19 -11.73
CA PRO A 160 12.31 -1.66 -10.72
C PRO A 160 13.11 -0.48 -11.28
N THR A 161 13.31 0.54 -10.45
CA THR A 161 14.10 1.74 -10.78
C THR A 161 15.40 1.89 -10.00
N GLY A 162 15.58 1.04 -9.00
CA GLY A 162 16.75 0.99 -8.13
C GLY A 162 16.54 -0.03 -7.01
N ILE A 163 17.45 -0.08 -6.05
CA ILE A 163 17.26 -0.91 -4.85
C ILE A 163 16.04 -0.37 -4.09
N GLY A 164 15.09 -1.28 -3.82
CA GLY A 164 13.85 -1.02 -3.12
C GLY A 164 12.97 0.09 -3.68
N THR A 165 13.09 0.39 -4.98
CA THR A 165 12.28 1.42 -5.66
C THR A 165 11.78 0.91 -7.00
N GLY A 166 10.56 1.26 -7.38
CA GLY A 166 10.02 0.86 -8.67
C GLY A 166 8.53 1.08 -8.82
N PHE A 167 7.95 0.36 -9.78
CA PHE A 167 6.52 0.37 -10.09
C PHE A 167 6.00 -1.06 -10.27
N ILE A 168 4.81 -1.31 -9.74
CA ILE A 168 3.94 -2.41 -10.15
C ILE A 168 2.70 -1.80 -10.79
N VAL A 169 2.34 -2.23 -11.99
CA VAL A 169 1.15 -1.74 -12.69
C VAL A 169 0.31 -2.92 -13.17
N LEU A 170 -0.95 -2.97 -12.75
CA LEU A 170 -1.97 -3.82 -13.35
C LEU A 170 -2.63 -3.06 -14.52
N ALA A 171 -2.54 -3.61 -15.73
CA ALA A 171 -3.04 -2.95 -16.93
C ALA A 171 -4.56 -2.68 -16.86
N GLY A 172 -4.94 -1.40 -16.90
CA GLY A 172 -6.34 -0.99 -16.80
C GLY A 172 -6.92 -1.00 -15.37
N GLY A 173 -6.09 -1.28 -14.37
CA GLY A 173 -6.46 -1.30 -12.95
C GLY A 173 -5.52 -0.47 -12.09
N THR A 174 -5.24 -0.98 -10.89
CA THR A 174 -4.42 -0.32 -9.87
C THR A 174 -2.94 -0.25 -10.25
N SER A 175 -2.27 0.80 -9.80
CA SER A 175 -0.81 0.89 -9.87
C SER A 175 -0.20 1.33 -8.55
N VAL A 176 1.01 0.84 -8.27
CA VAL A 176 1.76 1.20 -7.06
C VAL A 176 3.17 1.60 -7.49
N SER A 177 3.51 2.86 -7.25
CA SER A 177 4.92 3.30 -7.22
C SER A 177 5.43 3.10 -5.79
N PHE A 178 6.61 2.54 -5.62
CA PHE A 178 7.11 2.20 -4.28
C PHE A 178 8.56 2.64 -4.09
N SER A 179 8.90 2.88 -2.83
CA SER A 179 10.25 3.19 -2.36
C SER A 179 10.46 2.65 -0.95
N GLY A 180 11.69 2.23 -0.63
CA GLY A 180 11.99 1.61 0.65
C GLY A 180 11.39 0.22 0.80
N THR A 181 11.10 -0.49 -0.30
CA THR A 181 10.47 -1.82 -0.25
C THR A 181 11.50 -2.91 -0.51
N GLU A 182 11.64 -3.89 0.37
CA GLU A 182 12.58 -5.00 0.23
C GLU A 182 12.06 -6.11 -0.67
N GLN A 183 10.73 -6.32 -0.70
CA GLN A 183 10.10 -7.36 -1.49
C GLN A 183 8.83 -6.87 -2.20
N ALA A 184 8.75 -7.15 -3.50
CA ALA A 184 7.53 -6.97 -4.28
C ALA A 184 6.95 -8.35 -4.63
N VAL A 185 5.68 -8.55 -4.31
CA VAL A 185 4.89 -9.75 -4.59
C VAL A 185 3.77 -9.36 -5.56
N ILE A 186 3.56 -10.20 -6.57
CA ILE A 186 2.47 -10.03 -7.54
C ILE A 186 1.68 -11.33 -7.51
N GLU A 187 0.42 -11.22 -7.10
CA GLU A 187 -0.49 -12.36 -7.01
C GLU A 187 -1.58 -12.18 -8.06
N GLY A 188 -1.67 -13.10 -9.03
CA GLY A 188 -2.73 -13.05 -10.04
C GLY A 188 -4.13 -13.29 -9.45
N PHE A 189 -4.22 -13.94 -8.28
CA PHE A 189 -5.44 -14.45 -7.64
C PHE A 189 -6.16 -15.57 -8.42
N GLY A 190 -6.39 -15.40 -9.71
CA GLY A 190 -6.86 -16.45 -10.61
C GLY A 190 -7.00 -15.94 -12.03
N GLY A 191 -7.34 -16.83 -12.96
CA GLY A 191 -7.32 -16.48 -14.39
C GLY A 191 -6.00 -16.92 -15.03
N SER A 192 -5.64 -16.26 -16.13
CA SER A 192 -4.43 -16.59 -16.90
C SER A 192 -3.62 -15.32 -17.02
N ASP A 193 -2.84 -15.03 -16.00
CA ASP A 193 -2.19 -13.73 -15.86
C ASP A 193 -0.77 -13.77 -16.38
N ASP A 194 -0.32 -12.62 -16.88
CA ASP A 194 1.03 -12.43 -17.36
C ASP A 194 1.75 -11.37 -16.52
N VAL A 195 3.02 -11.64 -16.18
CA VAL A 195 3.90 -10.66 -15.52
C VAL A 195 5.03 -10.28 -16.48
N THR A 196 5.11 -9.00 -16.82
CA THR A 196 6.27 -8.43 -17.53
C THR A 196 7.27 -7.87 -16.54
N HIS A 197 8.46 -8.46 -16.44
CA HIS A 197 9.57 -7.96 -15.64
C HIS A 197 10.52 -7.10 -16.48
N ALA A 198 10.63 -5.81 -16.19
CA ALA A 198 11.60 -4.93 -16.81
C ALA A 198 12.93 -4.95 -16.06
N THR A 199 14.02 -4.69 -16.80
CA THR A 199 15.34 -4.45 -16.21
C THR A 199 15.76 -3.02 -16.51
N LEU A 200 16.55 -2.44 -15.61
CA LEU A 200 17.19 -1.16 -15.84
C LEU A 200 18.11 -1.21 -17.06
N ILE A 201 18.46 -0.04 -17.59
CA ILE A 201 19.49 0.04 -18.63
C ILE A 201 20.81 -0.50 -18.09
N GLY A 202 21.45 -1.41 -18.82
CA GLY A 202 22.72 -2.02 -18.40
C GLY A 202 22.71 -3.53 -18.42
N VAL A 203 23.81 -4.13 -17.95
CA VAL A 203 23.95 -5.59 -17.89
C VAL A 203 23.42 -6.09 -16.56
N HIS A 204 22.38 -6.91 -16.61
CA HIS A 204 21.75 -7.50 -15.44
C HIS A 204 21.81 -9.02 -15.52
N GLN A 205 22.06 -9.66 -14.38
CA GLN A 205 21.78 -11.07 -14.21
C GLN A 205 20.37 -11.21 -13.65
N VAL A 206 19.48 -11.81 -14.43
CA VAL A 206 18.12 -12.16 -13.99
C VAL A 206 18.08 -13.67 -13.77
N THR A 207 17.74 -14.08 -12.56
CA THR A 207 17.55 -15.48 -12.19
C THR A 207 16.08 -15.70 -11.90
N TYR A 208 15.42 -16.51 -12.72
CA TYR A 208 14.09 -17.04 -12.41
C TYR A 208 14.25 -18.39 -11.72
N THR A 209 13.62 -18.55 -10.56
CA THR A 209 13.54 -19.82 -9.84
C THR A 209 12.07 -20.25 -9.80
N PRO A 210 11.68 -21.31 -10.53
CA PRO A 210 10.32 -21.84 -10.44
C PRO A 210 9.96 -22.25 -9.01
N GLY A 211 8.71 -22.00 -8.63
CA GLY A 211 8.13 -22.44 -7.37
C GLY A 211 7.64 -23.89 -7.42
N SER A 212 6.93 -24.30 -6.36
CA SER A 212 6.33 -25.64 -6.26
C SER A 212 5.06 -25.80 -7.11
N ALA A 213 4.35 -24.69 -7.36
CA ALA A 213 3.21 -24.61 -8.26
C ALA A 213 3.62 -24.10 -9.65
N SER A 214 2.79 -24.36 -10.65
CA SER A 214 3.06 -23.98 -12.05
C SER A 214 3.06 -22.46 -12.29
N ASP A 215 2.38 -21.73 -11.43
CA ASP A 215 2.15 -20.29 -11.44
C ASP A 215 2.95 -19.56 -10.35
N ALA A 216 3.83 -20.27 -9.63
CA ALA A 216 4.67 -19.69 -8.59
C ALA A 216 6.14 -19.62 -9.04
N GLY A 217 6.87 -18.62 -8.53
CA GLY A 217 8.31 -18.52 -8.71
C GLY A 217 8.86 -17.21 -8.17
N THR A 218 10.19 -17.09 -8.19
CA THR A 218 10.88 -15.87 -7.78
C THR A 218 11.75 -15.35 -8.91
N ILE A 219 11.83 -14.02 -9.01
CA ILE A 219 12.74 -13.33 -9.92
C ILE A 219 13.73 -12.55 -9.08
N LEU A 220 15.00 -12.92 -9.17
CA LEU A 220 16.10 -12.16 -8.57
C LEU A 220 16.84 -11.41 -9.68
N THR A 221 16.91 -10.08 -9.57
CA THR A 221 17.72 -9.25 -10.46
C THR A 221 18.94 -8.73 -9.73
N ARG A 222 20.12 -8.91 -10.34
CA ARG A 222 21.38 -8.37 -9.82
C ARG A 222 22.03 -7.54 -10.92
N GLU A 223 22.47 -6.33 -10.58
CA GLU A 223 23.33 -5.59 -11.48
C GLU A 223 24.66 -6.32 -11.62
N ALA A 224 25.11 -6.53 -12.86
CA ALA A 224 26.46 -6.99 -13.09
C ALA A 224 27.41 -5.80 -12.82
N GLY A 225 27.87 -5.67 -11.57
CA GLY A 225 28.94 -4.73 -11.27
C GLY A 225 30.13 -4.98 -12.19
N ALA A 226 30.85 -3.93 -12.61
CA ALA A 226 32.13 -4.10 -13.27
C ALA A 226 33.03 -4.97 -12.37
N GLY A 227 33.23 -6.23 -12.77
CA GLY A 227 33.84 -7.23 -11.89
C GLY A 227 35.19 -6.75 -11.37
N VAL A 228 35.31 -6.59 -10.05
CA VAL A 228 36.64 -6.49 -9.42
C VAL A 228 37.17 -7.92 -9.35
N SER A 229 37.85 -8.37 -10.39
CA SER A 229 38.75 -9.52 -10.27
C SER A 229 39.93 -9.06 -9.41
N ALA A 230 39.88 -9.27 -8.11
CA ALA A 230 41.09 -9.22 -7.31
C ALA A 230 41.95 -10.43 -7.73
N PRO A 231 43.20 -10.24 -8.21
CA PRO A 231 44.09 -11.36 -8.43
C PRO A 231 44.34 -12.04 -7.08
N VAL A 232 44.06 -13.35 -7.01
CA VAL A 232 44.58 -14.18 -5.92
C VAL A 232 46.09 -14.15 -6.06
N ALA A 233 46.77 -13.49 -5.12
CA ALA A 233 48.22 -13.57 -5.02
C ALA A 233 48.59 -15.02 -4.66
N THR A 234 49.28 -15.68 -5.59
CA THR A 234 49.97 -16.96 -5.37
C THR A 234 51.18 -16.78 -4.47
#